data_AF-A0A2W6FHG7-F1
#
_entry.id   AF-A0A2W6FHG7-F1
#
_cell.length_a   1.000
_cell.length_b   1.000
_cell.length_c   1.000
_cell.angle_alpha   90.00
_cell.angle_beta   90.00
_cell.angle_gamma   90.00
#
_symmetry.space_group_name_H-M   'P 1'
#
loop_
_entity.id
_entity.type
_entity.pdbx_description
1 polymer ?
#
loop_
_entity_poly.entity_id
_entity_poly.type
_entity_poly.pdbx_seq_one_letter_code
_entity_poly.pdbx_strand_id
1 'polypeptide(L)'
;MVKALVGGRPFDFSKDEIERRMRQEEPESIREHLVEVNGRSFPPKQVLATVTGWNRTTFTTMEAQRVLTRAGFTCRRNGNMALGGPAVMVPVRAGDLGRLDEIAVQAGRVGVAIDAAENASRAARQELRALLESVRDLMNDQEDQ
;
A
#
# COMPACT_ATOMS: atom_id res chain seq x y z
N MET A 1 4.28 21.16 -3.44
CA MET A 1 5.74 21.01 -3.61
C MET A 1 6.31 20.49 -2.30
N VAL A 2 7.11 19.43 -2.32
CA VAL A 2 7.66 18.80 -1.11
C VAL A 2 9.15 19.04 -1.03
N LYS A 3 9.59 19.55 0.12
CA LYS A 3 11.00 19.69 0.47
C LYS A 3 11.36 18.66 1.54
N ALA A 4 12.39 17.87 1.28
CA ALA A 4 12.92 16.87 2.18
C ALA A 4 14.41 16.61 1.91
N LEU A 5 15.09 15.93 2.84
CA LEU A 5 16.42 15.38 2.61
C LEU A 5 16.30 13.86 2.43
N VAL A 6 16.96 13.33 1.41
CA VAL A 6 17.01 11.89 1.10
C VAL A 6 18.45 11.53 0.79
N GLY A 7 19.03 10.57 1.52
CA GLY A 7 20.46 10.26 1.37
C GLY A 7 21.38 11.47 1.54
N GLY A 8 20.97 12.46 2.34
CA GLY A 8 21.70 13.72 2.55
C GLY A 8 21.57 14.77 1.44
N ARG A 9 20.73 14.54 0.41
CA ARG A 9 20.52 15.45 -0.72
C ARG A 9 19.13 16.09 -0.69
N PRO A 10 18.97 17.33 -1.18
CA PRO A 10 17.66 17.97 -1.24
C PRO A 10 16.77 17.29 -2.28
N PHE A 11 15.56 16.94 -1.85
CA PHE A 11 14.45 16.53 -2.69
C PHE A 11 13.44 17.68 -2.71
N ASP A 12 13.27 18.31 -3.88
CA ASP A 12 12.32 19.42 -4.09
C ASP A 12 11.51 19.17 -5.37
N PHE A 13 10.39 18.47 -5.23
CA PHE A 13 9.52 18.11 -6.35
C PHE A 13 8.05 18.29 -6.01
N SER A 14 7.26 18.67 -7.02
CA SER A 14 5.79 18.68 -6.93
C SER A 14 5.20 17.33 -7.38
N LYS A 15 3.97 17.05 -6.97
CA LYS A 15 3.24 15.85 -7.40
C LYS A 15 3.09 15.79 -8.92
N ASP A 16 2.65 16.89 -9.55
CA ASP A 16 2.48 16.99 -11.00
C ASP A 16 3.79 16.77 -11.77
N GLU A 17 4.90 17.22 -11.20
CA GLU A 17 6.21 17.04 -11.81
C GLU A 17 6.69 15.59 -11.75
N ILE A 18 6.45 14.90 -10.61
CA ILE A 18 6.70 13.47 -10.48
C ILE A 18 5.84 12.68 -11.48
N GLU A 19 4.53 12.96 -11.52
CA GLU A 19 3.60 12.31 -12.46
C GLU A 19 4.01 12.53 -13.91
N ARG A 20 4.42 13.75 -14.27
CA ARG A 20 4.91 14.08 -15.62
C ARG A 20 6.14 13.28 -16.02
N ARG A 21 7.13 13.14 -15.12
CA ARG A 21 8.34 12.35 -15.42
C ARG A 21 8.06 10.86 -15.50
N MET A 22 7.06 10.37 -14.77
CA MET A 22 6.71 8.94 -14.74
C MET A 22 5.76 8.49 -15.87
N ARG A 23 5.30 9.39 -16.76
CA ARG A 23 4.29 9.04 -17.78
C ARG A 23 4.74 7.98 -18.78
N GLN A 24 6.02 7.97 -19.14
CA GLN A 24 6.57 7.06 -20.16
C GLN A 24 7.39 5.90 -19.55
N GLU A 25 7.40 5.80 -18.22
CA GLU A 25 8.17 4.79 -17.51
C GLU A 25 7.39 3.50 -17.36
N GLU A 26 8.04 2.36 -17.60
CA GLU A 26 7.45 1.05 -17.35
C GLU A 26 7.75 0.58 -15.93
N PRO A 27 6.74 0.15 -15.14
CA PRO A 27 6.95 -0.44 -13.84
C PRO A 27 7.85 -1.66 -13.89
N GLU A 28 8.85 -1.66 -13.02
CA GLU A 28 9.63 -2.85 -12.73
C GLU A 28 8.87 -3.80 -11.81
N SER A 29 9.39 -5.03 -11.70
CA SER A 29 8.86 -6.05 -10.80
C SER A 29 8.84 -5.58 -9.34
N ILE A 30 7.64 -5.60 -8.75
CA ILE A 30 7.40 -5.21 -7.36
C ILE A 30 7.48 -6.45 -6.48
N ARG A 31 8.30 -6.39 -5.43
CA ARG A 31 8.41 -7.47 -4.43
C ARG A 31 7.48 -7.23 -3.25
N GLU A 32 7.71 -6.16 -2.51
CA GLU A 32 7.08 -5.92 -1.21
C GLU A 32 6.47 -4.52 -1.07
N HIS A 33 7.13 -3.49 -1.61
CA HIS A 33 6.70 -2.10 -1.43
C HIS A 33 6.35 -1.50 -2.79
N LEU A 34 5.20 -0.84 -2.88
CA LEU A 34 4.69 -0.21 -4.09
C LEU A 34 4.18 1.20 -3.84
N VAL A 35 4.15 1.99 -4.91
CA VAL A 35 3.55 3.32 -4.97
C VAL A 35 2.71 3.43 -6.24
N GLU A 36 1.50 3.96 -6.13
CA GLU A 36 0.62 4.22 -7.26
C GLU A 36 0.97 5.58 -7.90
N VAL A 37 1.34 5.58 -9.19
CA VAL A 37 1.64 6.79 -9.98
C VAL A 37 1.00 6.63 -11.36
N ASN A 38 0.22 7.63 -11.81
CA ASN A 38 -0.50 7.59 -13.09
C ASN A 38 -1.33 6.29 -13.30
N GLY A 39 -1.97 5.78 -12.24
CA GLY A 39 -2.76 4.54 -12.30
C GLY A 39 -1.95 3.25 -12.43
N ARG A 40 -0.62 3.30 -12.30
CA ARG A 40 0.28 2.14 -12.34
C ARG A 40 1.04 2.01 -11.02
N SER A 41 1.31 0.79 -10.60
CA SER A 41 2.09 0.51 -9.40
C SER A 41 3.57 0.43 -9.75
N PHE A 42 4.41 1.18 -9.05
CA PHE A 42 5.87 1.17 -9.23
C PHE A 42 6.58 0.80 -7.92
N PRO A 43 7.79 0.22 -7.97
CA PRO A 43 8.69 0.22 -6.82
C PRO A 43 9.03 1.68 -6.42
N PRO A 44 8.93 2.05 -5.13
CA PRO A 44 9.21 3.42 -4.67
C PRO A 44 10.60 3.92 -5.08
N LYS A 45 11.61 3.03 -5.07
CA LYS A 45 12.97 3.37 -5.47
C LYS A 45 13.13 3.63 -6.97
N GLN A 46 12.30 3.02 -7.81
CA GLN A 46 12.28 3.32 -9.23
C GLN A 46 11.81 4.75 -9.45
N VAL A 47 10.66 5.12 -8.86
CA VAL A 47 10.09 6.47 -8.99
C VAL A 47 11.09 7.53 -8.54
N LEU A 48 11.71 7.34 -7.38
CA LEU A 48 12.68 8.30 -6.87
C LEU A 48 13.90 8.41 -7.80
N ALA A 49 14.44 7.28 -8.28
CA ALA A 49 15.60 7.28 -9.18
C ALA A 49 15.28 7.99 -10.51
N THR A 50 14.12 7.73 -11.11
CA THR A 50 13.70 8.37 -12.36
C THR A 50 13.54 9.88 -12.18
N VAL A 51 12.86 10.32 -11.12
CA VAL A 51 12.57 11.75 -10.91
C VAL A 51 13.83 12.54 -10.60
N THR A 52 14.76 11.96 -9.83
CA THR A 52 15.96 12.65 -9.33
C THR A 52 17.21 12.41 -10.18
N GLY A 53 17.23 11.36 -10.99
CA GLY A 53 18.43 10.86 -11.67
C GLY A 53 19.45 10.20 -10.73
N TRP A 54 19.13 10.00 -9.44
CA TRP A 54 20.07 9.45 -8.48
C TRP A 54 20.17 7.93 -8.56
N ASN A 55 21.35 7.40 -8.26
CA ASN A 55 21.55 5.96 -8.18
C ASN A 55 20.74 5.38 -7.00
N ARG A 56 20.03 4.28 -7.25
CA ARG A 56 19.22 3.57 -6.25
C ARG A 56 20.00 3.10 -5.02
N THR A 57 21.32 2.97 -5.08
CA THR A 57 22.15 2.63 -3.91
C THR A 57 22.29 3.78 -2.92
N THR A 58 21.98 5.01 -3.32
CA THR A 58 22.17 6.22 -2.50
C THR A 58 21.02 6.48 -1.51
N PHE A 59 19.93 5.72 -1.58
CA PHE A 59 18.77 5.88 -0.70
C PHE A 59 18.06 4.54 -0.47
N THR A 60 17.31 4.47 0.63
CA THR A 60 16.55 3.30 1.05
C THR A 60 15.14 3.28 0.47
N THR A 61 14.49 2.12 0.48
CA THR A 61 13.06 1.99 0.09
C THR A 61 12.17 2.84 0.99
N MET A 62 12.46 2.88 2.30
CA MET A 62 11.70 3.64 3.27
C MET A 62 11.82 5.14 3.07
N GLU A 63 13.01 5.65 2.75
CA GLU A 63 13.19 7.07 2.39
C GLU A 63 12.38 7.43 1.15
N ALA A 64 12.43 6.58 0.11
CA ALA A 64 11.65 6.79 -1.10
C ALA A 64 10.14 6.82 -0.80
N GLN A 65 9.61 5.86 -0.04
CA GLN A 65 8.21 5.87 0.36
C GLN A 65 7.85 7.10 1.18
N ARG A 66 8.69 7.48 2.15
CA ARG A 66 8.42 8.63 3.03
C ARG A 66 8.25 9.92 2.24
N VAL A 67 9.13 10.18 1.27
CA VAL A 67 9.04 11.41 0.48
C VAL A 67 7.92 11.38 -0.56
N LEU A 68 7.63 10.20 -1.15
CA LEU A 68 6.51 10.05 -2.07
C LEU A 68 5.15 10.17 -1.36
N THR A 69 5.00 9.60 -0.16
CA THR A 69 3.82 9.82 0.69
C THR A 69 3.66 11.29 1.05
N ARG A 70 4.75 11.98 1.43
CA ARG A 70 4.72 13.44 1.66
C ARG A 70 4.31 14.22 0.42
N ALA A 71 4.67 13.73 -0.78
CA ALA A 71 4.27 14.31 -2.06
C ALA A 71 2.82 14.01 -2.46
N GLY A 72 2.09 13.23 -1.66
CA GLY A 72 0.68 12.94 -1.87
C GLY A 72 0.43 11.71 -2.74
N PHE A 73 1.37 10.78 -2.79
CA PHE A 73 1.19 9.46 -3.41
C PHE A 73 0.76 8.40 -2.39
N THR A 74 -0.03 7.44 -2.86
CA THR A 74 -0.43 6.27 -2.07
C THR A 74 0.66 5.22 -2.14
N CYS A 75 1.36 5.00 -1.03
CA CYS A 75 2.31 3.91 -0.88
C CYS A 75 1.64 2.74 -0.15
N ARG A 76 1.81 1.52 -0.66
CA ARG A 76 1.31 0.30 -0.01
C ARG A 76 2.43 -0.72 0.18
N ARG A 77 2.23 -1.62 1.14
CA ARG A 77 2.96 -2.88 1.21
C ARG A 77 2.10 -3.93 0.52
N ASN A 78 2.69 -4.73 -0.36
CA ASN A 78 2.03 -5.88 -0.99
C ASN A 78 1.71 -6.88 0.13
N GLY A 79 0.45 -6.92 0.55
CA GLY A 79 -0.02 -7.59 1.76
C GLY A 79 -0.13 -9.12 1.67
N ASN A 80 0.52 -9.77 0.71
CA ASN A 80 0.49 -11.23 0.61
C ASN A 80 1.89 -11.82 0.70
N MET A 81 2.39 -11.95 1.93
CA MET A 81 3.44 -12.92 2.21
C MET A 81 3.31 -13.44 3.65
N ALA A 82 2.26 -14.22 3.91
CA ALA A 82 2.45 -15.38 4.75
C ALA A 82 3.12 -16.45 3.87
N LEU A 83 4.42 -16.67 4.07
CA LEU A 83 5.24 -17.78 3.54
C LEU A 83 5.73 -17.67 2.06
N GLY A 84 6.87 -17.02 1.86
CA GLY A 84 8.05 -17.69 1.26
C GLY A 84 8.07 -18.06 -0.23
N GLY A 85 7.47 -17.29 -1.16
CA GLY A 85 7.67 -17.49 -2.60
C GLY A 85 7.88 -16.17 -3.37
N PRO A 86 8.73 -16.11 -4.41
CA PRO A 86 8.87 -14.90 -5.21
C PRO A 86 7.59 -14.67 -6.02
N ALA A 87 6.89 -13.56 -5.74
CA ALA A 87 5.77 -13.10 -6.55
C ALA A 87 6.30 -12.57 -7.90
N VAL A 88 6.36 -13.46 -8.89
CA VAL A 88 6.58 -13.08 -10.29
C VAL A 88 5.22 -12.62 -10.85
N MET A 89 5.01 -11.31 -10.94
CA MET A 89 3.91 -10.77 -11.74
C MET A 89 4.33 -10.86 -13.22
N VAL A 90 3.71 -11.78 -13.96
CA VAL A 90 3.97 -12.01 -15.39
C VAL A 90 3.32 -10.87 -16.20
N PRO A 91 4.01 -10.25 -17.18
CA PRO A 91 3.40 -9.23 -18.02
C PRO A 91 2.28 -9.86 -18.87
N VAL A 92 1.05 -9.41 -18.65
CA VAL A 92 -0.12 -9.78 -19.46
C VAL A 92 0.05 -9.15 -20.85
N ARG A 93 0.07 -9.97 -21.91
CA ARG A 93 0.15 -9.47 -23.29
C ARG A 93 -1.22 -8.93 -23.69
N ALA A 94 -1.25 -7.89 -24.52
CA ALA A 94 -2.46 -7.19 -24.95
C ALA A 94 -3.54 -8.07 -25.65
N GLY A 95 -3.25 -9.34 -25.96
CA GLY A 95 -4.22 -10.32 -26.46
C GLY A 95 -4.99 -11.10 -25.38
N ASP A 96 -4.61 -11.00 -24.11
CA ASP A 96 -5.21 -11.77 -23.00
C ASP A 96 -6.40 -11.04 -22.31
N LEU A 97 -6.77 -9.85 -22.79
CA LEU A 97 -7.81 -8.99 -22.19
C LEU A 97 -9.19 -9.67 -22.09
N GLY A 98 -9.48 -10.65 -22.95
CA GLY A 98 -10.74 -11.41 -22.89
C GLY A 98 -10.87 -12.33 -21.67
N ARG A 99 -9.77 -12.67 -20.99
CA ARG A 99 -9.77 -13.54 -19.80
C ARG A 99 -9.73 -12.76 -18.48
N LEU A 100 -9.41 -11.46 -18.54
CA LEU A 100 -9.31 -10.61 -17.36
C LEU A 100 -10.67 -10.25 -16.77
N ASP A 101 -11.74 -10.25 -17.58
CA ASP A 101 -13.10 -10.01 -17.06
C ASP A 101 -13.54 -11.13 -16.10
N GLU A 102 -13.27 -12.40 -16.42
CA GLU A 102 -13.57 -13.52 -15.51
C GLU A 102 -12.72 -13.50 -14.24
N ILE A 103 -11.43 -13.19 -14.35
CA ILE A 103 -10.52 -13.12 -13.19
C ILE A 103 -10.86 -11.93 -12.30
N ALA A 104 -11.21 -10.77 -12.89
CA ALA A 104 -11.61 -9.59 -12.13
C ALA A 104 -12.94 -9.82 -11.39
N VAL A 105 -13.93 -10.48 -12.02
CA VAL A 105 -15.18 -10.87 -11.36
C VAL A 105 -14.91 -11.84 -10.22
N GLN A 106 -14.03 -12.83 -10.41
CA GLN A 106 -13.69 -13.80 -9.37
C GLN A 106 -12.92 -13.15 -8.20
N ALA A 107 -11.95 -12.28 -8.50
CA ALA A 107 -11.18 -11.53 -7.51
C ALA A 107 -12.06 -10.54 -6.74
N GLY A 108 -13.03 -9.90 -7.40
CA GLY A 108 -14.04 -9.05 -6.77
C GLY A 108 -14.90 -9.83 -5.77
N ARG A 109 -15.33 -11.05 -6.12
CA ARG A 109 -16.09 -11.92 -5.19
C ARG A 109 -15.26 -12.34 -3.98
N VAL A 110 -13.98 -12.60 -4.16
CA VAL A 110 -13.05 -12.93 -3.06
C VAL A 110 -12.82 -11.71 -2.16
N GLY A 111 -12.66 -10.51 -2.73
CA GLY A 111 -12.55 -9.26 -1.97
C GLY A 111 -13.77 -9.00 -1.09
N VAL A 112 -14.97 -9.11 -1.66
CA VAL A 112 -16.25 -8.96 -0.92
C VAL A 112 -16.36 -9.99 0.22
N ALA A 113 -15.89 -11.22 0.01
CA ALA A 113 -15.90 -12.25 1.04
C ALA A 113 -14.88 -11.98 2.17
N ILE A 114 -13.70 -11.46 1.85
CA ILE A 114 -12.69 -11.07 2.84
C ILE A 114 -13.19 -9.87 3.67
N ASP A 115 -13.74 -8.85 3.01
CA ASP A 115 -14.31 -7.68 3.69
C ASP A 115 -15.49 -8.07 4.60
N ALA A 116 -16.36 -8.99 4.15
CA ALA A 116 -17.46 -9.50 4.96
C ALA A 116 -16.95 -10.30 6.19
N ALA A 117 -15.92 -11.13 6.02
CA ALA A 117 -15.32 -11.89 7.12
C ALA A 117 -14.61 -10.98 8.15
N GLU A 118 -13.94 -9.92 7.68
CA GLU A 118 -13.36 -8.91 8.56
C GLU A 118 -14.43 -8.13 9.31
N ASN A 119 -15.52 -7.75 8.66
CA ASN A 119 -16.60 -7.01 9.29
C ASN A 119 -17.32 -7.84 10.36
N ALA A 120 -17.60 -9.12 10.08
CA ALA A 120 -18.16 -10.04 11.06
C ALA A 120 -17.23 -10.23 12.28
N SER A 121 -15.92 -10.32 12.04
CA SER A 121 -14.91 -10.41 13.12
C SER A 121 -14.79 -9.12 13.95
N ARG A 122 -15.01 -7.94 13.33
CA ARG A 122 -15.05 -6.66 14.05
C ARG A 122 -16.29 -6.56 14.92
N ALA A 123 -17.46 -6.97 14.42
CA ALA A 123 -18.70 -6.99 15.17
C ALA A 123 -18.59 -7.90 16.42
N ALA A 124 -18.09 -9.13 16.26
CA ALA A 124 -17.90 -10.05 17.39
C ALA A 124 -16.92 -9.51 18.44
N ARG A 125 -15.85 -8.82 18.02
CA ARG A 125 -14.89 -8.17 18.94
C ARG A 125 -15.50 -6.96 19.65
N GLN A 126 -16.40 -6.22 19.01
CA GLN A 126 -17.10 -5.10 19.63
C GLN A 126 -18.08 -5.58 20.69
N GLU A 127 -18.83 -6.66 20.44
CA GLU A 127 -19.72 -7.26 21.43
C GLU A 127 -18.96 -7.79 22.65
N LEU A 128 -17.85 -8.51 22.43
CA LEU A 128 -17.00 -8.97 23.53
C LEU A 128 -16.43 -7.80 24.34
N ARG A 129 -16.05 -6.71 23.66
CA ARG A 129 -15.56 -5.50 24.34
C ARG A 129 -16.65 -4.82 25.16
N ALA A 130 -17.87 -4.71 24.63
CA ALA A 130 -19.00 -4.12 25.34
C ALA A 130 -19.37 -4.95 26.59
N LEU A 131 -19.34 -6.28 26.48
CA LEU A 131 -19.56 -7.16 27.63
C LEU A 131 -18.46 -7.01 28.70
N LEU A 132 -17.20 -6.91 28.28
CA LEU A 132 -16.08 -6.67 29.21
C LEU A 132 -16.16 -5.31 29.90
N GLU A 133 -16.68 -4.29 29.22
CA GLU A 133 -16.91 -2.96 29.78
C GLU A 133 -18.07 -2.99 30.80
N SER A 134 -19.20 -3.63 30.48
CA SER A 134 -20.28 -3.83 31.47
C SER A 134 -19.85 -4.66 32.69
N VAL A 135 -19.04 -5.71 32.50
CA VAL A 135 -18.50 -6.47 33.65
C VAL A 135 -17.58 -5.60 34.50
N ARG A 136 -16.76 -4.74 33.87
CA ARG A 136 -15.90 -3.81 34.60
C ARG A 136 -16.70 -2.78 35.39
N ASP A 137 -17.76 -2.22 34.80
CA ASP A 137 -18.61 -1.24 35.47
C ASP A 137 -19.34 -1.87 36.67
N LEU A 138 -19.86 -3.09 36.52
CA LEU A 138 -20.46 -3.85 37.62
C LEU A 138 -19.48 -4.19 38.74
N MET A 139 -18.20 -4.42 38.42
CA MET A 139 -17.17 -4.66 39.44
C MET A 139 -16.80 -3.37 40.19
N ASN A 140 -16.77 -2.22 39.51
CA ASN A 140 -16.52 -0.93 40.16
C ASN A 140 -17.69 -0.47 41.05
N ASP A 141 -18.95 -0.74 40.66
CA ASP A 141 -20.14 -0.39 41.48
C ASP A 141 -20.24 -1.20 42.79
N GLN A 142 -19.55 -2.34 42.90
CA GLN A 142 -19.52 -3.17 44.11
C GLN A 142 -18.48 -2.71 45.14
N GLU A 143 -17.52 -1.84 44.76
CA GLU A 143 -16.47 -1.33 45.65
C GLU A 143 -16.85 -0.04 46.39
N ASP A 144 -17.97 0.62 46.01
CA ASP A 144 -18.49 1.86 46.61
C ASP A 144 -19.64 1.67 47.64
N GLN A 145 -19.97 0.43 48.03
CA GLN A 145 -20.92 0.09 49.12
C GLN A 145 -20.23 -0.43 50.39
#